data_AF-A0A438J6A0-F1
#
_entry.id   AF-A0A438J6A0-F1
#
_cell.length_a   1.000
_cell.length_b   1.000
_cell.length_c   1.000
_cell.angle_alpha   90.00
_cell.angle_beta   90.00
_cell.angle_gamma   90.00
#
_symmetry.space_group_name_H-M   'P 1'
#
loop_
_entity.id
_entity.type
_entity.pdbx_description
1 polymer ?
#
loop_
_entity_poly.entity_id
_entity_poly.type
_entity_poly.pdbx_seq_one_letter_code
_entity_poly.pdbx_strand_id
1 'polypeptide(L)'
;MRDLQERLVKVRAYAVSVLERADDEELQCYLLQLVQALRFERSDKSRLCHFLVQRSLRNIELASFLRWYVTVELNDPAYAKRFYCTYEILEDNMMKLGAGANGDEDGLKLWQSLVRQTELTAQLCLIMRDVRTVRGGTQKKIEKLRQLLSGLLSELTYFEEPIRSPVAPGVLITGIVPSESSIFKSALHPLRLTFRTASGGSCKIIFKKGDDIRQDQLVVQMVSLMDRLLKLENLDLHLTPYRVLATGQDEGMLEFIPSSSLAQVDILCKKLL
;
A
#
# COMPACT_ATOMS: atom_id res chain seq x y z
N MET A 1 30.93 -22.33 -18.42
CA MET A 1 30.32 -21.17 -17.71
C MET A 1 29.35 -20.39 -18.60
N ARG A 2 29.71 -20.02 -19.84
CA ARG A 2 28.81 -19.31 -20.78
C ARG A 2 27.49 -20.07 -21.08
N ASP A 3 27.55 -21.37 -21.37
CA ASP A 3 26.36 -22.19 -21.64
C ASP A 3 25.39 -22.29 -20.46
N LEU A 4 25.91 -22.38 -19.23
CA LEU A 4 25.09 -22.38 -18.02
C LEU A 4 24.42 -21.02 -17.83
N GLN A 5 25.13 -19.94 -18.15
CA GLN A 5 24.60 -18.58 -18.10
C GLN A 5 23.45 -18.42 -19.10
N GLU A 6 23.61 -18.89 -20.33
CA GLU A 6 22.58 -18.83 -21.36
C GLU A 6 21.35 -19.68 -21.02
N ARG A 7 21.54 -20.91 -20.51
CA ARG A 7 20.46 -21.78 -20.05
C ARG A 7 19.64 -21.13 -18.94
N LEU A 8 20.30 -20.50 -17.97
CA LEU A 8 19.62 -19.80 -16.88
C LEU A 8 18.76 -18.63 -17.37
N VAL A 9 19.20 -17.88 -18.39
CA VAL A 9 18.39 -16.81 -19.00
C VAL A 9 17.13 -17.41 -19.67
N LYS A 10 17.29 -18.53 -20.39
CA LYS A 10 16.17 -19.23 -21.03
C LYS A 10 15.14 -19.75 -20.02
N VAL A 11 15.60 -20.32 -18.90
CA VAL A 11 14.72 -20.79 -17.82
C VAL A 11 13.94 -19.64 -17.18
N ARG A 12 14.59 -18.51 -16.88
CA ARG A 12 13.89 -17.33 -16.34
C ARG A 12 12.88 -16.76 -17.33
N ALA A 13 13.23 -16.71 -18.62
CA ALA A 13 12.30 -16.27 -19.66
C ALA A 13 11.07 -17.18 -19.75
N TYR A 14 11.27 -18.50 -19.64
CA TYR A 14 10.17 -19.46 -19.59
C TYR A 14 9.29 -19.27 -18.34
N ALA A 15 9.90 -19.09 -17.15
CA ALA A 15 9.16 -18.81 -15.93
C ALA A 15 8.26 -17.56 -16.05
N VAL A 16 8.78 -16.48 -16.64
CA VAL A 16 7.97 -15.29 -16.93
C VAL A 16 6.85 -15.58 -17.93
N SER A 17 7.09 -16.40 -18.96
CA SER A 17 6.02 -16.79 -19.91
C SER A 17 4.89 -17.64 -19.28
N VAL A 18 5.17 -18.30 -18.15
CA VAL A 18 4.14 -18.97 -17.34
C VAL A 18 3.38 -17.95 -16.51
N LEU A 19 4.06 -17.00 -15.86
CA LEU A 19 3.44 -15.90 -15.11
C LEU A 19 2.55 -15.01 -15.99
N GLU A 20 2.89 -14.85 -17.27
CA GLU A 20 2.09 -14.12 -18.26
C GLU A 20 0.67 -14.69 -18.44
N ARG A 21 0.42 -15.95 -18.04
CA ARG A 21 -0.89 -16.61 -18.15
C ARG A 21 -1.78 -16.38 -16.92
N ALA A 22 -1.21 -15.98 -15.79
CA ALA A 22 -1.96 -15.72 -14.57
C ALA A 22 -2.78 -14.43 -14.71
N ASP A 23 -4.01 -14.43 -14.19
CA ASP A 23 -4.83 -13.22 -14.08
C ASP A 23 -4.22 -12.21 -13.09
N ASP A 24 -4.78 -11.00 -13.01
CA ASP A 24 -4.22 -9.94 -12.15
C ASP A 24 -4.44 -10.22 -10.65
N GLU A 25 -5.53 -10.89 -10.27
CA GLU A 25 -5.81 -11.23 -8.87
C GLU A 25 -4.80 -12.26 -8.34
N GLU A 26 -4.49 -13.26 -9.16
CA GLU A 26 -3.43 -14.24 -8.91
C GLU A 26 -2.06 -13.58 -8.86
N LEU A 27 -1.77 -12.71 -9.84
CA LEU A 27 -0.49 -12.03 -9.88
C LEU A 27 -0.26 -11.17 -8.63
N GLN A 28 -1.31 -10.50 -8.14
CA GLN A 28 -1.27 -9.71 -6.91
C GLN A 28 -0.92 -10.57 -5.68
N CYS A 29 -1.36 -11.83 -5.64
CA CYS A 29 -1.00 -12.78 -4.57
C CYS A 29 0.50 -13.08 -4.51
N TYR A 30 1.23 -12.93 -5.62
CA TYR A 30 2.68 -13.19 -5.68
C TYR A 30 3.52 -11.94 -5.94
N LEU A 31 2.90 -10.76 -6.12
CA LEU A 31 3.58 -9.53 -6.52
C LEU A 31 4.73 -9.17 -5.57
N LEU A 32 4.52 -9.30 -4.26
CA LEU A 32 5.56 -9.03 -3.26
C LEU A 32 6.78 -9.94 -3.49
N GLN A 33 6.58 -11.24 -3.65
CA GLN A 33 7.63 -12.23 -3.91
C GLN A 33 8.33 -11.97 -5.26
N LEU A 34 7.58 -11.57 -6.29
CA LEU A 34 8.13 -11.24 -7.61
C LEU A 34 9.00 -9.97 -7.56
N VAL A 35 8.62 -8.97 -6.77
CA VAL A 35 9.48 -7.80 -6.52
C VAL A 35 10.77 -8.25 -5.85
N GLN A 36 10.71 -9.10 -4.81
CA GLN A 36 11.92 -9.63 -4.18
C GLN A 36 12.78 -10.44 -5.17
N ALA A 37 12.16 -11.14 -6.13
CA ALA A 37 12.85 -11.94 -7.14
C ALA A 37 13.70 -11.10 -8.12
N LEU A 38 13.45 -9.78 -8.22
CA LEU A 38 14.26 -8.84 -9.00
C LEU A 38 15.72 -8.78 -8.52
N ARG A 39 15.98 -9.02 -7.22
CA ARG A 39 17.35 -9.07 -6.66
C ARG A 39 18.23 -10.14 -7.32
N PHE A 40 17.60 -11.20 -7.83
CA PHE A 40 18.27 -12.33 -8.45
C PHE A 40 18.30 -12.26 -9.98
N GLU A 41 17.77 -11.18 -10.57
CA GLU A 41 17.88 -10.94 -12.00
C GLU A 41 19.32 -10.59 -12.40
N ARG A 42 19.70 -10.87 -13.64
CA ARG A 42 21.05 -10.57 -14.13
C ARG A 42 21.19 -9.18 -14.76
N SER A 43 20.08 -8.63 -15.23
CA SER A 43 20.01 -7.31 -15.85
C SER A 43 19.03 -6.44 -15.08
N ASP A 44 19.34 -5.16 -14.92
CA ASP A 44 18.43 -4.17 -14.36
C ASP A 44 17.12 -4.12 -15.18
N LYS A 45 17.24 -4.25 -16.51
CA LYS A 45 16.13 -4.33 -17.48
C LYS A 45 15.83 -5.79 -17.84
N SER A 46 15.47 -6.59 -16.84
CA SER A 46 15.16 -8.01 -17.04
C SER A 46 13.77 -8.24 -17.65
N ARG A 47 13.51 -9.47 -18.13
CA ARG A 47 12.17 -9.85 -18.58
C ARG A 47 11.13 -9.76 -17.45
N LEU A 48 11.51 -10.13 -16.23
CA LEU A 48 10.63 -10.01 -15.06
C LEU A 48 10.29 -8.54 -14.77
N CYS A 49 11.29 -7.65 -14.80
CA CYS A 49 11.08 -6.21 -14.63
C CYS A 49 10.08 -5.66 -15.67
N HIS A 50 10.31 -5.95 -16.95
CA HIS A 50 9.40 -5.53 -18.02
C HIS A 50 8.00 -6.14 -17.87
N PHE A 51 7.90 -7.42 -17.51
CA PHE A 51 6.62 -8.08 -17.27
C PHE A 51 5.81 -7.39 -16.16
N LEU A 52 6.44 -7.14 -15.00
CA LEU A 52 5.79 -6.48 -13.87
C LEU A 52 5.29 -5.08 -14.27
N VAL A 53 6.13 -4.28 -14.92
CA VAL A 53 5.72 -2.95 -15.39
C VAL A 53 4.57 -3.04 -16.39
N GLN A 54 4.66 -3.90 -17.41
CA GLN A 54 3.63 -4.01 -18.44
C GLN A 54 2.27 -4.45 -17.87
N ARG A 55 2.26 -5.32 -16.84
CA ARG A 55 1.03 -5.67 -16.12
C ARG A 55 0.50 -4.49 -15.30
N SER A 56 1.37 -3.77 -14.60
CA SER A 56 1.00 -2.56 -13.85
C SER A 56 0.36 -1.48 -14.72
N LEU A 57 0.80 -1.28 -15.97
CA LEU A 57 0.20 -0.27 -16.86
C LEU A 57 -1.28 -0.51 -17.18
N ARG A 58 -1.79 -1.72 -16.94
CA ARG A 58 -3.18 -2.12 -17.22
C ARG A 58 -4.03 -2.25 -15.96
N ASN A 59 -3.42 -2.14 -14.78
CA ASN A 59 -4.08 -2.38 -13.51
C ASN A 59 -3.52 -1.44 -12.43
N ILE A 60 -4.37 -0.52 -11.98
CA ILE A 60 -3.96 0.51 -11.02
C ILE A 60 -3.58 -0.05 -9.65
N GLU A 61 -4.13 -1.19 -9.22
CA GLU A 61 -3.70 -1.84 -7.98
C GLU A 61 -2.26 -2.35 -8.12
N LEU A 62 -1.97 -3.07 -9.21
CA LEU A 62 -0.61 -3.54 -9.50
C LEU A 62 0.38 -2.38 -9.66
N ALA A 63 0.00 -1.27 -10.31
CA ALA A 63 0.86 -0.08 -10.42
C ALA A 63 1.15 0.56 -9.06
N SER A 64 0.11 0.74 -8.23
CA SER A 64 0.25 1.35 -6.91
C SER A 64 1.14 0.51 -5.99
N PHE A 65 0.88 -0.80 -5.92
CA PHE A 65 1.65 -1.71 -5.08
C PHE A 65 3.07 -1.93 -5.60
N LEU A 66 3.27 -2.10 -6.91
CA LEU A 66 4.62 -2.21 -7.48
C LEU A 66 5.46 -1.00 -7.11
N ARG A 67 4.92 0.23 -7.26
CA ARG A 67 5.60 1.47 -6.88
C ARG A 67 6.06 1.43 -5.43
N TRP A 68 5.15 1.15 -4.49
CA TRP A 68 5.49 1.10 -3.08
C TRP A 68 6.50 0.00 -2.75
N TYR A 69 6.32 -1.19 -3.31
CA TYR A 69 7.21 -2.33 -3.03
C TYR A 69 8.63 -2.04 -3.51
N VAL A 70 8.81 -1.44 -4.70
CA VAL A 70 10.16 -1.06 -5.14
C VAL A 70 10.71 0.14 -4.35
N THR A 71 9.87 1.12 -3.97
CA THR A 71 10.28 2.28 -3.17
C THR A 71 10.79 1.89 -1.79
N VAL A 72 10.10 0.99 -1.08
CA VAL A 72 10.53 0.50 0.25
C VAL A 72 11.92 -0.16 0.16
N GLU A 73 12.18 -0.87 -0.93
CA GLU A 73 13.42 -1.59 -1.18
C GLU A 73 14.61 -0.70 -1.58
N LEU A 74 14.38 0.58 -1.92
CA LEU A 74 15.45 1.53 -2.21
C LEU A 74 16.35 1.81 -1.00
N ASN A 75 15.88 1.49 0.21
CA ASN A 75 16.65 1.66 1.43
C ASN A 75 17.77 0.62 1.61
N ASP A 76 17.78 -0.48 0.85
CA ASP A 76 18.88 -1.45 0.84
C ASP A 76 19.89 -1.08 -0.25
N PRO A 77 21.08 -0.55 0.10
CA PRO A 77 22.06 -0.09 -0.89
C PRO A 77 22.57 -1.21 -1.80
N ALA A 78 22.53 -2.47 -1.36
CA ALA A 78 23.02 -3.60 -2.15
C ALA A 78 22.18 -3.83 -3.42
N TYR A 79 20.90 -3.47 -3.38
CA TYR A 79 19.95 -3.71 -4.47
C TYR A 79 19.22 -2.45 -4.94
N ALA A 80 19.43 -1.29 -4.31
CA ALA A 80 18.73 -0.04 -4.61
C ALA A 80 18.72 0.29 -6.11
N LYS A 81 19.85 0.13 -6.81
CA LYS A 81 19.94 0.36 -8.27
C LYS A 81 18.94 -0.49 -9.07
N ARG A 82 18.76 -1.76 -8.69
CA ARG A 82 17.86 -2.71 -9.36
C ARG A 82 16.40 -2.27 -9.23
N PHE A 83 16.00 -1.88 -8.03
CA PHE A 83 14.65 -1.42 -7.72
C PHE A 83 14.38 -0.04 -8.33
N TYR A 84 15.36 0.88 -8.27
CA TYR A 84 15.27 2.19 -8.89
C TYR A 84 15.06 2.10 -10.40
N CYS A 85 15.79 1.21 -11.09
CA CYS A 85 15.57 0.99 -12.52
C CYS A 85 14.14 0.51 -12.83
N THR A 86 13.55 -0.33 -11.98
CA THR A 86 12.15 -0.76 -12.14
C THR A 86 11.17 0.39 -11.90
N TYR A 87 11.44 1.24 -10.88
CA TYR A 87 10.67 2.44 -10.60
C TYR A 87 10.70 3.42 -11.80
N GLU A 88 11.89 3.71 -12.35
CA GLU A 88 12.04 4.60 -13.51
C GLU A 88 11.28 4.09 -14.74
N ILE A 89 11.35 2.78 -15.02
CA ILE A 89 10.61 2.20 -16.16
C ILE A 89 9.11 2.29 -15.91
N LEU A 90 8.63 2.08 -14.68
CA LEU A 90 7.23 2.25 -14.34
C LEU A 90 6.77 3.71 -14.54
N GLU A 91 7.54 4.66 -14.01
CA GLU A 91 7.29 6.10 -14.14
C GLU A 91 7.22 6.53 -15.62
N ASP A 92 8.26 6.23 -16.38
CA ASP A 92 8.38 6.58 -17.80
C ASP A 92 7.22 6.04 -18.63
N ASN A 93 6.78 4.81 -18.36
CA ASN A 93 5.69 4.21 -19.11
C ASN A 93 4.33 4.75 -18.67
N MET A 94 4.10 4.95 -17.36
CA MET A 94 2.87 5.54 -16.84
C MET A 94 2.66 6.97 -17.36
N MET A 95 3.71 7.80 -17.37
CA MET A 95 3.63 9.18 -17.89
C MET A 95 3.37 9.24 -19.40
N LYS A 96 3.68 8.18 -20.15
CA LYS A 96 3.45 8.09 -21.60
C LYS A 96 2.07 7.51 -21.96
N LEU A 97 1.32 6.99 -20.99
CA LEU A 97 -0.06 6.59 -21.22
C LEU A 97 -0.90 7.85 -21.47
N GLY A 98 -1.17 8.13 -22.74
CA GLY A 98 -2.11 9.20 -23.10
C GLY A 98 -3.51 8.86 -22.63
N ALA A 99 -4.36 9.89 -22.47
CA ALA A 99 -5.78 9.69 -22.25
C ALA A 99 -6.34 8.79 -23.36
N GLY A 100 -6.88 7.63 -23.00
CA GLY A 100 -7.45 6.69 -23.95
C GLY A 100 -8.60 7.33 -24.71
N ALA A 101 -8.85 6.88 -25.96
CA ALA A 101 -9.97 7.36 -26.78
C ALA A 101 -11.36 7.16 -26.12
N ASN A 102 -11.43 6.35 -25.05
CA ASN A 102 -12.63 6.02 -24.29
C ASN A 102 -12.78 6.78 -22.96
N GLY A 103 -11.95 7.81 -22.71
CA GLY A 103 -12.02 8.57 -21.45
C GLY A 103 -11.31 7.91 -20.27
N ASP A 104 -10.36 7.01 -20.53
CA ASP A 104 -9.44 6.51 -19.50
C ASP A 104 -8.67 7.68 -18.87
N GLU A 105 -8.42 7.59 -17.56
CA GLU A 105 -7.64 8.61 -16.85
C GLU A 105 -6.27 8.79 -17.51
N ASP A 106 -5.90 10.05 -17.71
CA ASP A 106 -4.58 10.46 -18.19
C ASP A 106 -3.47 9.84 -17.31
N GLY A 107 -2.52 9.15 -17.95
CA GLY A 107 -1.40 8.48 -17.29
C GLY A 107 -0.56 9.40 -16.43
N LEU A 108 -0.42 10.67 -16.85
CA LEU A 108 0.22 11.70 -16.05
C LEU A 108 -0.52 11.95 -14.73
N LYS A 109 -1.85 12.11 -14.78
CA LYS A 109 -2.68 12.30 -13.59
C LYS A 109 -2.66 11.08 -12.67
N LEU A 110 -2.72 9.87 -13.25
CA LEU A 110 -2.59 8.62 -12.52
C LEU A 110 -1.27 8.57 -11.74
N TRP A 111 -0.16 8.84 -12.43
CA TRP A 111 1.16 8.83 -11.82
C TRP A 111 1.31 9.91 -10.74
N GLN A 112 0.87 11.14 -11.02
CA GLN A 112 0.86 12.23 -10.05
C GLN A 112 0.07 11.88 -8.79
N SER A 113 -1.09 11.23 -8.94
CA SER A 113 -1.89 10.76 -7.82
C SER A 113 -1.13 9.74 -6.96
N LEU A 114 -0.41 8.81 -7.60
CA LEU A 114 0.43 7.83 -6.88
C LEU A 114 1.63 8.48 -6.19
N VAL A 115 2.35 9.39 -6.84
CA VAL A 115 3.52 10.07 -6.28
C VAL A 115 3.14 10.96 -5.09
N ARG A 116 1.98 11.62 -5.12
CA ARG A 116 1.48 12.44 -4.00
C ARG A 116 1.20 11.63 -2.72
N GLN A 117 1.09 10.30 -2.82
CA GLN A 117 1.03 9.45 -1.63
C GLN A 117 2.33 9.51 -0.81
N THR A 118 3.48 9.80 -1.43
CA THR A 118 4.76 9.98 -0.72
C THR A 118 4.73 11.21 0.17
N GLU A 119 4.23 12.34 -0.34
CA GLU A 119 4.08 13.58 0.44
C GLU A 119 3.06 13.40 1.58
N LEU A 120 1.91 12.77 1.29
CA LEU A 120 0.93 12.40 2.30
C LEU A 120 1.60 11.59 3.43
N THR A 121 2.39 10.58 3.09
CA THR A 121 3.08 9.74 4.08
C THR A 121 4.08 10.55 4.91
N ALA A 122 4.85 11.44 4.29
CA ALA A 122 5.79 12.33 4.98
C ALA A 122 5.07 13.24 5.99
N GLN A 123 3.95 13.86 5.61
CA GLN A 123 3.15 14.70 6.51
C GLN A 123 2.53 13.88 7.65
N LEU A 124 2.06 12.65 7.40
CA LEU A 124 1.58 11.75 8.45
C LEU A 124 2.70 11.36 9.44
N CYS A 125 3.94 11.20 8.97
CA CYS A 125 5.10 11.02 9.83
C CYS A 125 5.38 12.23 10.73
N LEU A 126 5.23 13.45 10.22
CA LEU A 126 5.33 14.68 11.02
C LEU A 126 4.25 14.72 12.11
N ILE A 127 2.99 14.37 11.77
CA ILE A 127 1.91 14.26 12.74
C ILE A 127 2.27 13.26 13.84
N MET A 128 2.72 12.06 13.46
CA MET A 128 3.08 11.01 14.42
C MET A 128 4.19 11.46 15.37
N ARG A 129 5.22 12.13 14.86
CA ARG A 129 6.30 12.70 15.66
C ARG A 129 5.74 13.69 16.69
N ASP A 130 4.96 14.66 16.25
CA ASP A 130 4.46 15.74 17.11
C ASP A 130 3.46 15.23 18.15
N VAL A 131 2.56 14.33 17.77
CA VAL A 131 1.59 13.69 18.67
C VAL A 131 2.28 12.85 19.76
N ARG A 132 3.43 12.23 19.43
CA ARG A 132 4.22 11.46 20.40
C ARG A 132 4.85 12.34 21.47
N THR A 133 5.25 13.58 21.15
CA THR A 133 5.81 14.53 22.12
C THR A 133 4.82 14.98 23.19
N VAL A 134 3.52 14.89 22.91
CA VAL A 134 2.47 15.30 23.86
C VAL A 134 2.46 14.36 25.06
N ARG A 135 2.66 14.95 26.24
CA ARG A 135 2.51 14.26 27.54
C ARG A 135 1.04 14.14 27.93
N GLY A 136 0.69 13.05 28.59
CA GLY A 136 -0.65 12.78 29.10
C GLY A 136 -1.40 11.70 28.31
N GLY A 137 -2.70 11.57 28.59
CA GLY A 137 -3.53 10.51 28.03
C GLY A 137 -3.84 10.67 26.54
N THR A 138 -4.40 9.60 25.95
CA THR A 138 -4.77 9.51 24.53
C THR A 138 -5.67 10.66 24.07
N GLN A 139 -6.55 11.18 24.94
CA GLN A 139 -7.44 12.30 24.60
C GLN A 139 -6.68 13.57 24.22
N LYS A 140 -5.65 13.96 24.98
CA LYS A 140 -4.81 15.13 24.65
C LYS A 140 -4.04 14.94 23.34
N LYS A 141 -3.61 13.70 23.06
CA LYS A 141 -2.97 13.34 21.79
C LYS A 141 -3.95 13.46 20.61
N ILE A 142 -5.21 13.06 20.79
CA ILE A 142 -6.28 13.22 19.78
C ILE A 142 -6.57 14.71 19.53
N GLU A 143 -6.64 15.52 20.58
CA GLU A 143 -6.79 16.99 20.45
C GLU A 143 -5.62 17.60 19.68
N LYS A 144 -4.38 17.20 19.96
CA LYS A 144 -3.21 17.64 19.19
C LYS A 144 -3.28 17.22 17.72
N LEU A 145 -3.65 15.97 17.42
CA LEU A 145 -3.87 15.50 16.05
C LEU A 145 -4.86 16.41 15.30
N ARG A 146 -6.02 16.67 15.92
CA ARG A 146 -7.07 17.52 15.32
C ARG A 146 -6.60 18.96 15.16
N GLN A 147 -5.86 19.51 16.12
CA GLN A 147 -5.29 20.85 16.02
C GLN A 147 -4.28 20.95 14.87
N LEU A 148 -3.43 19.94 14.67
CA LEU A 148 -2.48 19.91 13.55
C LEU A 148 -3.23 19.90 12.21
N LEU A 149 -4.23 19.02 12.08
CA LEU A 149 -5.05 18.93 10.87
C LEU A 149 -5.90 20.18 10.61
N SER A 150 -6.31 20.93 11.62
CA SER A 150 -7.07 22.18 11.44
C SER A 150 -6.19 23.43 11.35
N GLY A 151 -4.87 23.27 11.47
CA GLY A 151 -3.92 24.39 11.51
C GLY A 151 -2.77 24.18 10.53
N LEU A 152 -1.61 23.77 11.06
CA LEU A 152 -0.36 23.65 10.32
C LEU A 152 -0.44 22.70 9.11
N LEU A 153 -1.29 21.68 9.19
CA LEU A 153 -1.45 20.65 8.16
C LEU A 153 -2.89 20.65 7.61
N SER A 154 -3.46 21.83 7.42
CA SER A 154 -4.84 22.01 6.94
C SER A 154 -5.05 21.56 5.49
N GLU A 155 -3.98 21.57 4.69
CA GLU A 155 -3.92 20.96 3.35
C GLU A 155 -4.23 19.46 3.36
N LEU A 156 -4.06 18.77 4.50
CA LEU A 156 -4.45 17.36 4.62
C LEU A 156 -5.97 17.16 4.71
N THR A 157 -6.74 18.22 4.97
CA THR A 157 -8.21 18.12 5.12
C THR A 157 -8.96 18.26 3.82
N TYR A 158 -8.32 18.82 2.79
CA TYR A 158 -8.84 18.97 1.45
C TYR A 158 -7.71 18.90 0.42
N PHE A 159 -7.78 17.91 -0.47
CA PHE A 159 -6.87 17.77 -1.59
C PHE A 159 -7.50 18.40 -2.82
N GLU A 160 -6.83 19.40 -3.40
CA GLU A 160 -7.26 20.04 -4.65
C GLU A 160 -7.50 19.01 -5.76
N GLU A 161 -6.53 18.12 -5.94
CA GLU A 161 -6.67 16.93 -6.78
C GLU A 161 -6.80 15.68 -5.88
N PRO A 162 -7.75 14.76 -6.13
CA PRO A 162 -7.87 13.53 -5.35
C PRO A 162 -6.61 12.65 -5.42
N ILE A 163 -6.30 11.99 -4.30
CA ILE A 163 -5.19 11.04 -4.19
C ILE A 163 -5.77 9.63 -4.22
N ARG A 164 -5.16 8.68 -4.92
CA ARG A 164 -5.55 7.26 -4.79
C ARG A 164 -5.18 6.75 -3.40
N SER A 165 -6.06 6.01 -2.74
CA SER A 165 -5.75 5.44 -1.43
C SER A 165 -4.57 4.47 -1.55
N PRO A 166 -3.52 4.58 -0.71
CA PRO A 166 -2.36 3.70 -0.76
C PRO A 166 -2.73 2.22 -0.54
N VAL A 167 -3.64 1.94 0.38
CA VAL A 167 -4.10 0.58 0.67
C VAL A 167 -5.21 0.13 -0.29
N ALA A 168 -5.99 1.05 -0.86
CA ALA A 168 -7.10 0.73 -1.77
C ALA A 168 -7.04 1.57 -3.06
N PRO A 169 -6.16 1.26 -4.03
CA PRO A 169 -5.85 2.15 -5.16
C PRO A 169 -7.03 2.50 -6.07
N GLY A 170 -8.10 1.68 -6.08
CA GLY A 170 -9.36 1.97 -6.75
C GLY A 170 -10.20 3.09 -6.10
N VAL A 171 -9.91 3.46 -4.85
CA VAL A 171 -10.62 4.51 -4.11
C VAL A 171 -9.84 5.82 -4.17
N LEU A 172 -10.49 6.88 -4.65
CA LEU A 172 -9.97 8.24 -4.61
C LEU A 172 -10.35 8.91 -3.28
N ILE A 173 -9.36 9.35 -2.53
CA ILE A 173 -9.50 10.12 -1.29
C ILE A 173 -9.32 11.61 -1.56
N THR A 174 -10.13 12.44 -0.92
CA THR A 174 -10.17 13.90 -1.15
C THR A 174 -9.74 14.71 0.07
N GLY A 175 -9.39 14.07 1.18
CA GLY A 175 -8.92 14.74 2.39
C GLY A 175 -9.29 13.98 3.67
N ILE A 176 -8.61 14.31 4.76
CA ILE A 176 -8.83 13.75 6.10
C ILE A 176 -9.95 14.50 6.80
N VAL A 177 -10.86 13.77 7.44
CA VAL A 177 -11.91 14.31 8.32
C VAL A 177 -11.37 14.38 9.76
N PRO A 178 -11.03 15.56 10.31
CA PRO A 178 -10.35 15.65 11.60
C PRO A 178 -11.24 15.19 12.76
N SER A 179 -12.51 15.55 12.75
CA SER A 179 -13.50 15.20 13.79
C SER A 179 -13.70 13.69 13.93
N GLU A 180 -13.54 12.93 12.86
CA GLU A 180 -13.66 11.46 12.82
C GLU A 180 -12.32 10.74 12.93
N SER A 181 -11.22 11.48 12.95
CA SER A 181 -9.87 10.95 13.14
C SER A 181 -9.51 10.89 14.62
N SER A 182 -8.70 9.89 14.97
CA SER A 182 -8.40 9.52 16.36
C SER A 182 -7.09 8.72 16.44
N ILE A 183 -6.73 8.26 17.64
CA ILE A 183 -5.49 7.53 17.90
C ILE A 183 -5.83 6.26 18.69
N PHE A 184 -5.23 5.14 18.32
CA PHE A 184 -5.38 3.90 19.06
C PHE A 184 -4.65 3.96 20.42
N LYS A 185 -5.28 3.40 21.45
CA LYS A 185 -4.68 3.23 22.78
C LYS A 185 -3.70 2.04 22.78
N SER A 186 -2.55 2.23 22.14
CA SER A 186 -1.43 1.28 22.05
C SER A 186 -0.10 2.00 22.31
N ALA A 187 0.97 1.25 22.61
CA ALA A 187 2.30 1.78 22.93
C ALA A 187 2.84 2.74 21.84
N LEU A 188 2.63 2.39 20.57
CA LEU A 188 3.12 3.19 19.43
C LEU A 188 2.12 4.25 18.95
N HIS A 189 0.95 4.36 19.59
CA HIS A 189 -0.10 5.33 19.26
C HIS A 189 -0.43 5.45 17.75
N PRO A 190 -0.78 4.35 17.03
CA PRO A 190 -1.15 4.44 15.63
C PRO A 190 -2.29 5.44 15.38
N LEU A 191 -2.21 6.20 14.28
CA LEU A 191 -3.30 7.08 13.86
C LEU A 191 -4.44 6.23 13.27
N ARG A 192 -5.68 6.57 13.59
CA ARG A 192 -6.87 6.12 12.88
C ARG A 192 -7.44 7.31 12.13
N LEU A 193 -7.18 7.36 10.84
CA LEU A 193 -7.54 8.47 9.97
C LEU A 193 -8.78 8.12 9.17
N THR A 194 -9.75 9.01 9.17
CA THR A 194 -10.93 8.90 8.30
C THR A 194 -10.73 9.82 7.11
N PHE A 195 -10.76 9.28 5.90
CA PHE A 195 -10.67 10.02 4.66
C PHE A 195 -12.04 10.10 3.98
N ARG A 196 -12.35 11.26 3.41
CA ARG A 196 -13.50 11.40 2.49
C ARG A 196 -13.14 10.80 1.14
N THR A 197 -14.08 10.13 0.49
CA THR A 197 -13.89 9.58 -0.86
C THR A 197 -14.57 10.47 -1.91
N ALA A 198 -14.03 10.46 -3.13
CA ALA A 198 -14.63 11.18 -4.26
C ALA A 198 -16.04 10.65 -4.61
N SER A 199 -16.34 9.40 -4.26
CA SER A 199 -17.66 8.79 -4.40
C SER A 199 -18.70 9.25 -3.36
N GLY A 200 -18.35 10.19 -2.47
CA GLY A 200 -19.26 10.74 -1.45
C GLY A 200 -19.29 9.97 -0.13
N GLY A 201 -18.48 8.92 0.03
CA GLY A 201 -18.36 8.12 1.24
C GLY A 201 -17.13 8.49 2.09
N SER A 202 -16.73 7.55 2.96
CA SER A 202 -15.48 7.62 3.71
C SER A 202 -14.79 6.27 3.77
N CYS A 203 -13.46 6.28 3.85
CA CYS A 203 -12.66 5.10 4.16
C CYS A 203 -11.74 5.40 5.35
N LYS A 204 -11.34 4.37 6.07
CA LYS A 204 -10.50 4.51 7.27
C LYS A 204 -9.19 3.78 7.08
N ILE A 205 -8.10 4.46 7.42
CA ILE A 205 -6.74 3.94 7.33
C ILE A 205 -6.10 4.05 8.71
N ILE A 206 -5.42 2.98 9.12
CA ILE A 206 -4.53 2.98 10.27
C ILE A 206 -3.14 3.32 9.76
N PHE A 207 -2.51 4.37 10.30
CA PHE A 207 -1.12 4.70 10.00
C PHE A 207 -0.23 4.40 11.20
N LYS A 208 0.86 3.66 10.96
CA LYS A 208 1.86 3.29 11.96
C LYS A 208 3.23 3.87 11.59
N LYS A 209 3.99 4.27 12.60
CA LYS A 209 5.40 4.70 12.51
C LYS A 209 6.19 4.07 13.66
N GLY A 210 7.47 3.78 13.48
CA GLY A 210 8.29 3.06 14.46
C GLY A 210 7.95 1.57 14.61
N ASP A 211 7.33 0.97 13.60
CA ASP A 211 6.97 -0.46 13.54
C ASP A 211 7.23 -0.96 12.11
N ASP A 212 8.02 -2.02 11.96
CA ASP A 212 8.28 -2.61 10.64
C ASP A 212 7.14 -3.56 10.28
N ILE A 213 6.21 -3.08 9.46
CA ILE A 213 5.01 -3.83 9.10
C ILE A 213 5.19 -4.76 7.90
N ARG A 214 6.41 -4.96 7.39
CA ARG A 214 6.68 -5.87 6.27
C ARG A 214 6.35 -7.31 6.62
N GLN A 215 6.55 -7.70 7.88
CA GLN A 215 6.16 -9.03 8.37
C GLN A 215 4.64 -9.18 8.36
N ASP A 216 3.89 -8.24 8.94
CA ASP A 216 2.42 -8.22 8.90
C ASP A 216 1.89 -8.26 7.46
N GLN A 217 2.51 -7.48 6.56
CA GLN A 217 2.15 -7.43 5.15
C GLN A 217 2.32 -8.79 4.47
N LEU A 218 3.45 -9.47 4.69
CA LEU A 218 3.68 -10.81 4.14
C LEU A 218 2.67 -11.81 4.69
N VAL A 219 2.39 -11.78 6.00
CA VAL A 219 1.43 -12.69 6.65
C VAL A 219 0.04 -12.50 6.07
N VAL A 220 -0.43 -11.25 5.97
CA VAL A 220 -1.75 -10.94 5.40
C VAL A 220 -1.83 -11.36 3.94
N GLN A 221 -0.78 -11.13 3.14
CA GLN A 221 -0.73 -11.60 1.74
C GLN A 221 -0.87 -13.14 1.65
N MET A 222 -0.22 -13.88 2.55
CA MET A 222 -0.39 -15.34 2.62
C MET A 222 -1.82 -15.73 2.99
N VAL A 223 -2.46 -15.02 3.92
CA VAL A 223 -3.88 -15.24 4.25
C VAL A 223 -4.78 -14.93 3.06
N SER A 224 -4.53 -13.86 2.30
CA SER A 224 -5.27 -13.56 1.06
C SER A 224 -5.13 -14.67 0.01
N LEU A 225 -3.92 -15.21 -0.16
CA LEU A 225 -3.69 -16.34 -1.05
C LEU A 225 -4.44 -17.58 -0.58
N MET A 226 -4.39 -17.91 0.72
CA MET A 226 -5.14 -19.03 1.28
C MET A 226 -6.65 -18.88 1.09
N ASP A 227 -7.19 -17.68 1.35
CA ASP A 227 -8.60 -17.35 1.14
C ASP A 227 -9.01 -17.56 -0.34
N ARG A 228 -8.20 -17.09 -1.29
CA ARG A 228 -8.43 -17.33 -2.72
C ARG A 228 -8.44 -18.82 -3.06
N LEU A 229 -7.48 -19.59 -2.57
CA LEU A 229 -7.40 -21.04 -2.82
C LEU A 229 -8.60 -21.79 -2.25
N LEU A 230 -9.05 -21.45 -1.04
CA LEU A 230 -10.24 -22.04 -0.43
C LEU A 230 -11.50 -21.73 -1.24
N LYS A 231 -11.65 -20.48 -1.70
CA LYS A 231 -12.79 -20.06 -2.54
C LYS A 231 -12.81 -20.75 -3.90
N LEU A 232 -11.65 -21.04 -4.51
CA LEU A 232 -11.57 -21.84 -5.74
C LEU A 232 -12.09 -23.28 -5.55
N GLU A 233 -11.93 -23.84 -4.35
CA GLU A 233 -12.50 -25.13 -3.94
C GLU A 233 -13.93 -25.01 -3.40
N ASN A 234 -14.61 -23.89 -3.64
CA ASN A 234 -15.97 -23.57 -3.17
C ASN A 234 -16.13 -23.54 -1.63
N LEU A 235 -15.05 -23.23 -0.91
CA LEU A 235 -15.05 -23.11 0.54
C LEU A 235 -14.82 -21.64 0.95
N ASP A 236 -15.91 -20.90 1.18
CA ASP A 236 -15.83 -19.55 1.75
C ASP A 236 -15.89 -19.60 3.28
N LEU A 237 -14.74 -19.43 3.93
CA LEU A 237 -14.64 -19.35 5.39
C LEU A 237 -14.91 -17.94 5.93
N HIS A 238 -15.31 -17.01 5.07
CA HIS A 238 -15.55 -15.60 5.40
C HIS A 238 -14.36 -14.95 6.11
N LEU A 239 -13.15 -15.23 5.60
CA LEU A 239 -11.94 -14.56 6.06
C LEU A 239 -11.98 -13.08 5.65
N THR A 240 -11.43 -12.22 6.50
CA THR A 240 -11.33 -10.78 6.25
C THR A 240 -9.87 -10.37 6.14
N PRO A 241 -9.17 -10.71 5.04
CA PRO A 241 -7.78 -10.29 4.83
C PRO A 241 -7.72 -8.79 4.53
N TYR A 242 -7.64 -7.98 5.59
CA TYR A 242 -7.51 -6.52 5.50
C TYR A 242 -6.21 -6.11 4.83
N ARG A 243 -6.19 -5.03 4.07
CA ARG A 243 -4.98 -4.63 3.33
C ARG A 243 -3.90 -4.04 4.24
N VAL A 244 -2.64 -4.41 4.00
CA VAL A 244 -1.45 -3.90 4.71
C VAL A 244 -0.41 -3.47 3.69
N LEU A 245 0.17 -2.30 3.89
CA LEU A 245 1.16 -1.71 2.99
C LEU A 245 2.26 -0.99 3.77
N ALA A 246 3.46 -1.56 3.79
CA ALA A 246 4.66 -0.86 4.20
C ALA A 246 4.93 0.31 3.24
N THR A 247 5.17 1.50 3.80
CA THR A 247 5.54 2.70 3.04
C THR A 247 6.99 3.13 3.30
N GLY A 248 7.65 2.47 4.25
CA GLY A 248 9.08 2.62 4.57
C GLY A 248 9.57 1.46 5.44
N GLN A 249 10.78 1.58 6.01
CA GLN A 249 11.38 0.52 6.85
C GLN A 249 10.71 0.35 8.22
N ASP A 250 10.14 1.42 8.77
CA ASP A 250 9.52 1.45 10.10
C ASP A 250 8.13 2.12 10.07
N GLU A 251 7.48 2.13 8.91
CA GLU A 251 6.20 2.80 8.71
C GLU A 251 5.32 2.12 7.68
N GLY A 252 4.01 2.33 7.84
CA GLY A 252 3.06 1.94 6.82
C GLY A 252 1.61 2.07 7.23
N MET A 253 0.75 1.56 6.35
CA MET A 253 -0.69 1.75 6.37
C MET A 253 -1.42 0.42 6.41
N LEU A 254 -2.52 0.40 7.13
CA LEU A 254 -3.44 -0.73 7.18
C LEU A 254 -4.85 -0.25 6.91
N GLU A 255 -5.63 -1.07 6.23
CA GLU A 255 -7.06 -0.89 6.14
C GLU A 255 -7.70 -1.03 7.53
N PHE A 256 -8.58 -0.10 7.90
CA PHE A 256 -9.35 -0.22 9.12
C PHE A 256 -10.65 -0.98 8.87
N ILE A 257 -10.76 -2.15 9.48
CA ILE A 257 -12.01 -2.93 9.51
C ILE A 257 -12.76 -2.64 10.83
N PRO A 258 -14.01 -2.14 10.77
CA PRO A 258 -14.84 -1.97 11.96
C PRO A 258 -14.98 -3.29 12.72
N SER A 259 -14.44 -3.31 13.94
CA SER A 259 -14.41 -4.50 14.80
C SER A 259 -14.35 -4.09 16.27
N SER A 260 -14.75 -5.01 17.14
CA SER A 260 -14.60 -4.90 18.60
C SER A 260 -13.68 -6.00 19.07
N SER A 261 -12.78 -5.71 20.02
CA SER A 261 -11.95 -6.78 20.58
C SER A 261 -12.80 -7.74 21.40
N LEU A 262 -12.43 -9.02 21.45
CA LEU A 262 -13.14 -10.02 22.27
C LEU A 262 -13.25 -9.59 23.74
N ALA A 263 -12.20 -8.95 24.28
CA ALA A 263 -12.23 -8.41 25.64
C ALA A 263 -13.27 -7.28 25.81
N GLN A 264 -13.45 -6.41 24.81
CA GLN A 264 -14.49 -5.38 24.86
C GLN A 264 -15.89 -6.00 24.79
N VAL A 265 -16.07 -7.01 23.95
CA VAL A 265 -17.35 -7.74 23.84
C VAL A 265 -17.68 -8.45 25.15
N ASP A 266 -16.72 -9.11 25.79
CA ASP A 266 -16.92 -9.76 27.11
C ASP A 266 -17.36 -8.75 28.19
N ILE A 267 -16.73 -7.57 28.23
CA ILE A 267 -17.13 -6.50 29.16
C ILE A 267 -18.55 -6.00 28.87
N LEU A 268 -18.93 -5.87 27.59
CA LEU A 268 -20.29 -5.47 27.20
C LEU A 268 -21.32 -6.53 27.60
N CYS A 269 -21.04 -7.81 27.35
CA CYS A 269 -21.91 -8.92 27.73
C CYS A 269 -22.11 -8.97 29.25
N LYS A 270 -21.05 -8.78 30.05
CA LYS A 270 -21.13 -8.73 31.52
C LYS A 270 -21.90 -7.55 32.08
N LYS A 271 -22.10 -6.46 31.32
CA LYS A 271 -22.91 -5.31 31.73
C LYS A 271 -24.39 -5.45 31.40
N LEU A 272 -24.74 -6.42 30.55
CA LEU A 272 -26.12 -6.69 30.12
C LEU A 272 -26.77 -7.83 30.90
N LEU A 273 -26.00 -8.52 31.76
CA LEU A 273 -26.43 -9.50 32.75
C LEU A 273 -26.39 -8.87 34.15
#